data_AF-A0A8M1KEN8-F1
#
_entry.id   AF-A0A8M1KEN8-F1
#
_cell.length_a   1.000
_cell.length_b   1.000
_cell.length_c   1.000
_cell.angle_alpha   90.00
_cell.angle_beta   90.00
_cell.angle_gamma   90.00
#
_symmetry.space_group_name_H-M   'P 1'
#
loop_
_entity.id
_entity.type
_entity.pdbx_description
1 polymer ?
#
loop_
_entity_poly.entity_id
_entity_poly.type
_entity_poly.pdbx_seq_one_letter_code
_entity_poly.pdbx_strand_id
1 'polypeptide(L)'
;MFMYRHQTKMNAELKTIYVNSPGKWQVCSCCFKRSQFFTWHNTCSRCTRVVCPSCCVKMQVPYNWCMDLPIAFFRKIVLSRSAEGDHSHFWRERLSWDCTKVPLVLEPLVLGSSSQHSLAMRGWHSQDICTECQCLLEEICDSEAFVNLVSGTQEI
;
A
#
# COMPACT_ATOMS: atom_id res chain seq x y z
N MET A 1 4.48 13.45 -27.54
CA MET A 1 3.65 12.25 -27.28
C MET A 1 4.23 10.95 -27.88
N PHE A 2 5.56 10.82 -28.05
CA PHE A 2 6.17 9.56 -28.57
C PHE A 2 7.28 8.98 -27.69
N MET A 3 7.77 9.71 -26.68
CA MET A 3 8.87 9.23 -25.80
C MET A 3 8.39 8.37 -24.63
N TYR A 4 7.14 8.52 -24.18
CA TYR A 4 6.59 7.74 -23.05
C TYR A 4 6.30 6.27 -23.41
N ARG A 5 5.96 5.99 -24.67
CA ARG A 5 5.62 4.62 -25.14
C ARG A 5 6.84 3.73 -25.33
N HIS A 6 8.01 4.30 -25.62
CA HIS A 6 9.24 3.52 -25.82
C HIS A 6 9.84 3.06 -24.49
N GLN A 7 9.79 3.92 -23.46
CA GLN A 7 10.23 3.59 -22.11
C GLN A 7 9.36 2.49 -21.46
N THR A 8 8.05 2.47 -21.73
CA THR A 8 7.15 1.41 -21.25
C THR A 8 7.42 0.06 -21.91
N LYS A 9 7.86 0.04 -23.17
CA LYS A 9 8.16 -1.20 -23.90
C LYS A 9 9.46 -1.85 -23.41
N MET A 10 10.52 -1.07 -23.22
CA MET A 10 11.78 -1.57 -22.65
C MET A 10 11.63 -2.05 -21.19
N ASN A 11 10.82 -1.36 -20.37
CA ASN A 11 10.54 -1.80 -19.00
C ASN A 11 9.65 -3.05 -18.94
N ALA A 12 8.74 -3.24 -19.90
CA ALA A 12 7.94 -4.46 -20.02
C ALA A 12 8.79 -5.65 -20.46
N GLU A 13 9.70 -5.45 -21.42
CA GLU A 13 10.61 -6.48 -21.93
C GLU A 13 11.69 -6.88 -20.90
N LEU A 14 12.20 -5.94 -20.10
CA LEU A 14 13.08 -6.25 -18.97
C LEU A 14 12.35 -7.01 -17.84
N LYS A 15 11.07 -6.68 -17.59
CA LYS A 15 10.23 -7.42 -16.64
C LYS A 15 9.99 -8.87 -17.08
N THR A 16 9.75 -9.13 -18.37
CA THR A 16 9.56 -10.50 -18.88
C THR A 16 10.85 -11.31 -18.90
N ILE A 17 12.01 -10.70 -19.16
CA ILE A 17 13.31 -11.40 -19.10
C ILE A 17 13.66 -11.81 -17.66
N TYR A 18 13.34 -10.98 -16.66
CA TYR A 18 13.63 -11.33 -15.26
C TYR A 18 12.67 -12.39 -14.68
N VAL A 19 11.43 -12.45 -15.18
CA VAL A 19 10.38 -13.37 -14.71
C VAL A 19 10.55 -14.80 -15.24
N ASN A 20 11.23 -15.00 -16.39
CA ASN A 20 11.27 -16.29 -17.08
C ASN A 20 12.59 -17.10 -16.90
N SER A 21 13.39 -16.81 -15.88
CA SER A 21 14.58 -17.63 -15.57
C SER A 21 14.23 -18.78 -14.61
N PRO A 22 14.28 -20.06 -15.04
CA PRO A 22 14.04 -21.19 -14.15
C PRO A 22 15.20 -21.28 -13.16
N GLY A 23 14.97 -20.88 -11.90
CA GLY A 23 15.97 -20.98 -10.82
C GLY A 23 16.19 -19.74 -9.96
N LYS A 24 15.53 -18.60 -10.25
CA LYS A 24 15.58 -17.43 -9.35
C LYS A 24 14.51 -17.54 -8.27
N TRP A 25 14.88 -18.14 -7.13
CA TRP A 25 14.10 -18.05 -5.90
C TRP A 25 13.77 -16.58 -5.62
N GLN A 26 12.48 -16.24 -5.59
CA GLN A 26 12.09 -14.88 -5.27
C GLN A 26 12.36 -14.62 -3.79
N VAL A 27 13.24 -13.66 -3.53
CA VAL A 27 13.63 -13.21 -2.19
C VAL A 27 12.74 -12.03 -1.82
N CYS A 28 12.24 -11.99 -0.59
CA CYS A 28 11.52 -10.82 -0.10
C CYS A 28 12.46 -9.61 -0.09
N SER A 29 12.07 -8.51 -0.73
CA SER A 29 12.91 -7.32 -0.82
C SER A 29 13.08 -6.59 0.52
N CYS A 30 12.16 -6.78 1.48
CA CYS A 30 12.24 -6.13 2.79
C CYS A 30 13.06 -6.94 3.80
N CYS A 31 12.85 -8.26 3.88
CA CYS A 31 13.46 -9.10 4.92
C CYS A 31 14.47 -10.13 4.39
N PHE A 32 14.73 -10.15 3.08
CA PHE A 32 15.67 -11.04 2.40
C PHE A 32 15.41 -12.54 2.61
N LYS A 33 14.24 -12.90 3.16
CA LYS A 33 13.81 -14.29 3.32
C LYS A 33 13.42 -14.87 1.97
N ARG A 34 13.97 -16.04 1.67
CA ARG A 34 13.53 -16.88 0.55
C ARG A 34 12.25 -17.60 0.95
N SER A 35 11.36 -17.79 -0.02
CA SER A 35 10.29 -18.77 0.18
C SER A 35 10.87 -20.16 0.08
N GLN A 36 10.52 -21.02 1.03
CA GLN A 36 10.98 -22.41 1.08
C GLN A 36 10.16 -23.33 0.17
N PHE A 37 8.91 -22.96 -0.12
CA PHE A 37 7.94 -23.87 -0.75
C PHE A 37 7.20 -23.27 -1.96
N PHE A 38 7.11 -21.94 -2.11
CA PHE A 38 6.27 -21.30 -3.13
C PHE A 38 6.87 -20.00 -3.68
N THR A 39 6.60 -19.61 -4.93
CA THR A 39 6.90 -18.24 -5.39
C THR A 39 6.06 -17.23 -4.60
N TRP A 40 6.66 -16.12 -4.14
CA TRP A 40 5.89 -15.06 -3.49
C TRP A 40 5.03 -14.36 -4.55
N HIS A 41 3.71 -14.31 -4.36
CA HIS A 41 2.82 -13.64 -5.32
C HIS A 41 2.64 -12.15 -5.02
N ASN A 42 3.02 -11.70 -3.81
CA ASN A 42 2.80 -10.32 -3.43
C ASN A 42 3.84 -9.40 -4.07
N THR A 43 3.36 -8.45 -4.84
CA THR A 43 4.15 -7.37 -5.40
C THR A 43 3.62 -6.06 -4.85
N CYS A 44 4.48 -5.24 -4.25
CA CYS A 44 4.08 -3.92 -3.78
C CYS A 44 3.58 -3.07 -4.95
N SER A 45 2.33 -2.59 -4.92
CA SER A 45 1.75 -1.77 -5.99
C SER A 45 2.48 -0.44 -6.17
N ARG A 46 3.14 0.05 -5.13
CA ARG A 46 3.89 1.32 -5.14
C ARG A 46 5.31 1.20 -5.69
N CYS A 47 6.12 0.28 -5.16
CA CYS A 47 7.54 0.15 -5.54
C CYS A 47 7.82 -1.04 -6.46
N THR A 48 6.82 -1.87 -6.78
CA THR A 48 6.89 -3.04 -7.67
C THR A 48 7.83 -4.16 -7.23
N ARG A 49 8.34 -4.10 -5.99
CA ARG A 49 9.20 -5.12 -5.39
C ARG A 49 8.40 -6.32 -4.93
N VAL A 50 8.99 -7.51 -5.03
CA VAL A 50 8.43 -8.76 -4.49
C VAL A 50 8.63 -8.80 -2.98
N VAL A 51 7.56 -9.14 -2.24
CA VAL A 51 7.57 -9.18 -0.77
C VAL A 51 6.89 -10.44 -0.22
N CYS A 52 7.36 -10.93 0.93
CA CYS A 52 6.69 -12.01 1.64
C CYS A 52 5.40 -11.50 2.31
N PRO A 53 4.43 -12.38 2.64
CA PRO A 53 3.19 -11.99 3.32
C PRO A 53 3.43 -11.22 4.63
N SER A 54 4.52 -11.50 5.34
CA SER A 54 4.87 -10.81 6.60
C SER A 54 5.36 -9.38 6.42
N CYS A 55 5.86 -9.05 5.23
CA CYS A 55 6.28 -7.71 4.84
C CYS A 55 5.27 -7.06 3.89
N CYS A 56 4.10 -7.67 3.72
CA CYS A 56 3.01 -7.19 2.89
C CYS A 56 1.84 -6.72 3.77
N VAL A 57 1.32 -5.55 3.46
CA VAL A 57 0.18 -4.91 4.11
C VAL A 57 -0.83 -4.57 3.03
N LYS A 58 -2.10 -4.85 3.31
CA LYS A 58 -3.22 -4.48 2.47
C LYS A 58 -3.63 -3.05 2.77
N MET A 59 -3.57 -2.21 1.76
CA MET A 59 -4.05 -0.83 1.80
C MET A 59 -5.45 -0.77 1.20
N GLN A 60 -6.40 -0.15 1.91
CA GLN A 60 -7.80 -0.07 1.47
C GLN A 60 -8.36 1.35 1.51
N VAL A 61 -9.15 1.68 0.49
CA VAL A 61 -9.90 2.94 0.36
C VAL A 61 -11.32 2.68 -0.13
N PRO A 62 -12.32 3.52 0.21
CA PRO A 62 -13.72 3.27 -0.15
C PRO A 62 -13.97 3.17 -1.66
N TYR A 63 -13.25 3.95 -2.46
CA TYR A 63 -13.41 3.99 -3.91
C TYR A 63 -12.05 3.94 -4.60
N ASN A 64 -11.98 3.25 -5.75
CA ASN A 64 -10.74 3.11 -6.51
C ASN A 64 -10.15 4.47 -6.94
N TRP A 65 -10.99 5.42 -7.36
CA TRP A 65 -10.53 6.76 -7.79
C TRP A 65 -9.92 7.58 -6.64
N CYS A 66 -10.19 7.22 -5.38
CA CYS A 66 -9.54 7.88 -4.26
C CYS A 66 -8.02 7.67 -4.28
N MET A 67 -7.52 6.58 -4.88
CA MET A 67 -6.08 6.27 -4.97
C MET A 67 -5.24 7.34 -5.66
N ASP A 68 -5.87 8.14 -6.53
CA ASP A 68 -5.21 9.22 -7.26
C ASP A 68 -5.23 10.56 -6.49
N LEU A 69 -5.90 10.61 -5.33
CA LEU A 69 -5.94 11.81 -4.51
C LEU A 69 -4.58 12.08 -3.85
N PRO A 70 -4.22 13.36 -3.65
CA PRO A 70 -3.03 13.71 -2.88
C PRO A 70 -3.09 13.12 -1.47
N ILE A 71 -1.94 12.70 -0.94
CA ILE A 71 -1.89 11.96 0.34
C ILE A 71 -2.51 12.76 1.50
N ALA A 72 -2.44 14.09 1.46
CA ALA A 72 -3.02 14.99 2.46
C ALA A 72 -4.56 14.88 2.60
N PHE A 73 -5.24 14.36 1.60
CA PHE A 73 -6.69 14.11 1.66
C PHE A 73 -7.03 12.85 2.43
N PHE A 74 -6.06 12.00 2.77
CA PHE A 74 -6.34 10.81 3.54
C PHE A 74 -6.21 11.05 5.04
N ARG A 75 -6.99 10.27 5.80
CA ARG A 75 -6.75 10.05 7.22
C ARG A 75 -6.46 8.57 7.41
N LYS A 76 -5.28 8.28 7.97
CA LYS A 76 -4.78 6.91 8.12
C LYS A 76 -5.50 6.20 9.27
N ILE A 77 -5.79 4.93 9.07
CA ILE A 77 -6.26 4.01 10.10
C ILE A 77 -5.37 2.78 10.02
N VAL A 78 -4.44 2.63 10.97
CA VAL A 78 -3.51 1.51 11.02
C VAL A 78 -4.09 0.42 11.90
N LEU A 79 -4.27 -0.77 11.37
CA LEU A 79 -4.69 -1.94 12.13
C LEU A 79 -3.45 -2.72 12.59
N SER A 80 -3.30 -2.88 13.91
CA SER A 80 -2.20 -3.61 14.50
C SER A 80 -2.53 -5.10 14.67
N ARG A 81 -1.50 -5.90 14.96
CA ARG A 81 -1.62 -7.36 15.12
C ARG A 81 -2.16 -7.80 16.50
N SER A 82 -2.38 -6.86 17.44
CA SER A 82 -2.79 -7.19 18.82
C SER A 82 -4.31 -7.15 18.96
N ALA A 83 -4.92 -8.34 18.89
CA ALA A 83 -6.33 -8.57 18.58
C ALA A 83 -7.36 -8.31 19.70
N GLU A 84 -7.07 -7.54 20.75
CA GLU A 84 -8.02 -7.41 21.88
C GLU A 84 -8.35 -5.96 22.30
N GLY A 85 -7.51 -4.97 21.97
CA GLY A 85 -7.77 -3.55 22.27
C GLY A 85 -8.09 -2.66 21.05
N ASP A 86 -7.73 -3.13 19.85
CA ASP A 86 -7.66 -2.29 18.64
C ASP A 86 -9.02 -2.10 17.94
N HIS A 87 -10.02 -2.93 18.28
CA HIS A 87 -11.39 -2.76 17.78
C HIS A 87 -11.99 -1.41 18.17
N SER A 88 -11.67 -0.93 19.37
CA SER A 88 -12.13 0.36 19.86
C SER A 88 -11.52 1.51 19.05
N HIS A 89 -10.28 1.36 18.57
CA HIS A 89 -9.58 2.40 17.83
C HIS A 89 -10.14 2.55 16.42
N PHE A 90 -10.30 1.46 15.66
CA PHE A 90 -10.91 1.53 14.33
C PHE A 90 -12.31 2.17 14.37
N TRP A 91 -13.19 1.69 15.27
CA TRP A 91 -14.54 2.23 15.35
C TRP A 91 -14.58 3.66 15.85
N ARG A 92 -13.66 4.05 16.76
CA ARG A 92 -13.52 5.45 17.20
C ARG A 92 -13.06 6.36 16.06
N GLU A 93 -12.04 5.97 15.30
CA GLU A 93 -11.57 6.74 14.14
C GLU A 93 -12.65 6.84 13.06
N ARG A 94 -13.37 5.74 12.82
CA ARG A 94 -14.47 5.71 11.85
C ARG A 94 -15.70 6.51 12.29
N LEU A 95 -16.05 6.52 13.58
CA LEU A 95 -17.19 7.29 14.11
C LEU A 95 -16.86 8.78 14.28
N SER A 96 -15.60 9.12 14.57
CA SER A 96 -15.10 10.50 14.64
C SER A 96 -14.73 11.08 13.26
N TRP A 97 -15.14 10.39 12.19
CA TRP A 97 -14.82 10.75 10.82
C TRP A 97 -15.58 12.00 10.39
N ASP A 98 -14.86 13.10 10.13
CA ASP A 98 -15.40 14.21 9.34
C ASP A 98 -15.28 13.87 7.85
N CYS A 99 -16.30 14.22 7.05
CA CYS A 99 -16.34 13.87 5.63
C CYS A 99 -15.33 14.65 4.76
N THR A 100 -14.37 15.38 5.36
CA THR A 100 -13.40 16.20 4.62
C THR A 100 -12.19 15.42 4.14
N LYS A 101 -11.90 14.29 4.79
CA LYS A 101 -10.82 13.37 4.41
C LYS A 101 -11.39 12.06 3.86
N VAL A 102 -10.52 11.25 3.25
CA VAL A 102 -10.79 9.90 2.77
C VAL A 102 -10.12 8.85 3.66
N PRO A 103 -10.80 7.76 4.05
CA PRO A 103 -10.18 6.72 4.88
C PRO A 103 -9.17 5.91 4.10
N LEU A 104 -7.97 5.84 4.66
CA LEU A 104 -6.90 4.96 4.19
C LEU A 104 -6.60 3.95 5.28
N VAL A 105 -7.05 2.71 5.09
CA VAL A 105 -6.85 1.64 6.08
C VAL A 105 -5.66 0.78 5.68
N LEU A 106 -4.77 0.50 6.64
CA LEU A 106 -3.59 -0.36 6.46
C LEU A 106 -3.73 -1.60 7.34
N GLU A 107 -3.85 -2.78 6.72
CA GLU A 107 -4.10 -4.07 7.37
C GLU A 107 -3.02 -5.12 7.06
N PRO A 108 -2.34 -5.71 8.05
CA PRO A 108 -1.36 -6.78 7.83
C PRO A 108 -1.98 -8.05 7.22
N LEU A 109 -1.31 -8.67 6.24
CA LEU A 109 -1.87 -9.80 5.48
C LEU A 109 -1.80 -11.18 6.19
N VAL A 110 -0.96 -11.34 7.22
CA VAL A 110 -0.57 -12.64 7.80
C VAL A 110 -1.64 -13.31 8.68
N LEU A 111 -2.74 -12.62 9.00
CA LEU A 111 -3.65 -13.05 10.07
C LEU A 111 -5.00 -13.61 9.62
N GLY A 112 -5.21 -13.88 8.33
CA GLY A 112 -6.40 -14.64 7.91
C GLY A 112 -7.72 -14.00 8.33
N SER A 113 -8.01 -12.82 7.78
CA SER A 113 -9.34 -12.40 7.34
C SER A 113 -10.58 -12.85 8.16
N SER A 114 -10.72 -12.40 9.41
CA SER A 114 -12.06 -12.21 10.01
C SER A 114 -12.12 -11.14 11.09
N SER A 115 -11.35 -10.05 10.93
CA SER A 115 -11.56 -8.88 11.78
C SER A 115 -13.00 -8.34 11.55
N GLN A 116 -13.73 -7.98 12.61
CA GLN A 116 -15.10 -7.43 12.50
C GLN A 116 -15.16 -6.18 11.58
N HIS A 117 -14.02 -5.49 11.42
CA HIS A 117 -13.87 -4.33 10.54
C HIS A 117 -13.90 -4.68 9.05
N SER A 118 -13.56 -5.91 8.67
CA SER A 118 -13.63 -6.36 7.27
C SER A 118 -15.04 -6.20 6.66
N LEU A 119 -16.09 -6.31 7.48
CA LEU A 119 -17.48 -6.05 7.06
C LEU A 119 -17.70 -4.56 6.74
N ALA A 120 -17.13 -3.65 7.54
CA ALA A 120 -17.25 -2.21 7.32
C ALA A 120 -16.46 -1.72 6.09
N MET A 121 -15.44 -2.47 5.69
CA MET A 121 -14.60 -2.22 4.51
C MET A 121 -14.98 -3.11 3.32
N ARG A 122 -16.12 -3.80 3.40
CA ARG A 122 -16.57 -4.69 2.33
C ARG A 122 -16.78 -3.88 1.04
N GLY A 123 -16.14 -4.31 -0.04
CA GLY A 123 -16.22 -3.65 -1.34
C GLY A 123 -15.27 -2.47 -1.53
N TRP A 124 -14.44 -2.15 -0.52
CA TRP A 124 -13.38 -1.16 -0.66
C TRP A 124 -12.31 -1.65 -1.65
N HIS A 125 -11.69 -0.71 -2.36
CA HIS A 125 -10.57 -1.04 -3.24
C HIS A 125 -9.35 -1.39 -2.40
N SER A 126 -8.61 -2.43 -2.81
CA SER A 126 -7.46 -2.93 -2.06
C SER A 126 -6.20 -3.06 -2.91
N GLN A 127 -5.06 -2.67 -2.35
CA GLN A 127 -3.74 -2.88 -2.94
C GLN A 127 -2.74 -3.44 -1.93
N ASP A 128 -1.78 -4.21 -2.42
CA ASP A 128 -0.70 -4.74 -1.60
C ASP A 128 0.46 -3.73 -1.56
N ILE A 129 0.91 -3.38 -0.36
CA ILE A 129 1.98 -2.42 -0.11
C ILE A 129 3.02 -3.07 0.80
N CYS A 130 4.30 -2.82 0.55
CA CYS A 130 5.35 -3.30 1.44
C CYS A 130 5.44 -2.44 2.71
N THR A 131 5.94 -3.02 3.80
CA THR A 131 6.11 -2.29 5.08
C THR A 131 6.97 -1.03 4.96
N GLU A 132 7.94 -0.98 4.05
CA GLU A 132 8.73 0.24 3.78
C GLU A 132 7.87 1.36 3.17
N CYS A 133 7.06 1.03 2.17
CA CYS A 133 6.14 2.00 1.57
C CYS A 133 5.01 2.38 2.53
N GLN A 134 4.59 1.46 3.40
CA GLN A 134 3.65 1.75 4.48
C GLN A 134 4.22 2.83 5.40
N CYS A 135 5.43 2.67 5.92
CA CYS A 135 6.08 3.67 6.78
C CYS A 135 6.12 5.05 6.11
N LEU A 136 6.51 5.09 4.83
CA LEU A 136 6.53 6.34 4.07
C LEU A 136 5.13 6.97 3.93
N LEU A 137 4.09 6.17 3.65
CA LEU A 137 2.73 6.67 3.56
C LEU A 137 2.24 7.23 4.91
N GLU A 138 2.57 6.54 6.01
CA GLU A 138 2.21 6.98 7.35
C GLU A 138 2.89 8.28 7.75
N GLU A 139 4.18 8.44 7.43
CA GLU A 139 4.93 9.68 7.65
C GLU A 139 4.31 10.86 6.86
N ILE A 140 3.92 10.63 5.61
CA ILE A 140 3.31 11.67 4.77
C ILE A 140 1.90 12.02 5.26
N CYS A 141 1.10 11.03 5.69
CA CYS A 141 -0.24 11.25 6.23
C CYS A 141 -0.24 12.04 7.54
N ASP A 142 0.77 11.84 8.40
CA ASP A 142 0.92 12.55 9.67
C ASP A 142 1.54 13.93 9.50
N SER A 143 2.25 14.14 8.40
CA SER A 143 2.87 15.42 8.11
C SER A 143 1.82 16.40 7.59
N GLU A 144 1.63 17.50 8.32
CA GLU A 144 0.94 18.68 7.79
C GLU A 144 1.70 19.33 6.60
N ALA A 145 2.90 18.84 6.27
CA ALA A 145 3.84 19.50 5.37
C ALA A 145 3.50 19.43 3.88
N PHE A 146 2.47 18.70 3.43
CA PHE A 146 2.18 18.64 1.99
C PHE A 146 1.58 19.92 1.41
N VAL A 147 1.04 20.82 2.24
CA VAL A 147 0.60 22.16 1.81
C VAL A 147 1.79 22.97 1.26
N ASN A 148 3.01 22.71 1.74
CA ASN A 148 4.21 23.45 1.33
C ASN A 148 4.95 22.85 0.13
N LEU A 149 4.77 21.55 -0.18
CA LEU A 149 5.46 20.94 -1.32
C LEU A 149 4.77 21.23 -2.67
N VAL A 150 3.46 21.48 -2.67
CA VAL A 150 2.70 21.92 -3.86
C VAL A 150 2.90 23.41 -4.13
N SER A 151 3.24 24.21 -3.10
CA SER A 151 3.53 25.65 -3.22
C SER A 151 4.92 25.95 -3.80
N GLY A 152 5.74 24.93 -4.05
CA GLY A 152 7.15 25.05 -4.44
C GLY A 152 7.48 24.76 -5.90
N THR A 153 6.52 24.84 -6.84
CA THR A 153 6.81 24.76 -8.29
C THR A 153 6.35 26.01 -9.03
N GLN A 154 7.14 27.07 -8.81
CA GLN A 154 7.73 27.96 -9.82
C GLN A 154 6.81 28.94 -10.57
N GLU A 155 6.84 30.19 -10.09
CA GLU A 155 6.89 31.39 -10.93
C GLU A 155 8.02 31.24 -11.97
N ILE A 156 7.68 31.34 -13.27
CA ILE A 156 8.39 32.11 -14.33
C ILE A 156 7.34 32.52 -15.37
#